data_AF-A0AAU3VKT3-F1
#
_entry.id   AF-A0AAU3VKT3-F1
#
_cell.length_a   1.000
_cell.length_b   1.000
_cell.length_c   1.000
_cell.angle_alpha   90.00
_cell.angle_beta   90.00
_cell.angle_gamma   90.00
#
_symmetry.space_group_name_H-M   'P 1'
#
loop_
_entity.id
_entity.type
_entity.pdbx_description
1 polymer ?
#
loop_
_entity_poly.entity_id
_entity_poly.type
_entity_poly.pdbx_seq_one_letter_code
_entity_poly.pdbx_strand_id
1 'polypeptide(L)'
;MAERLRNSAWQYVAGIVPVEDLPMLAAHALVDGDDSPALRELAGLSRRDDTDVIRELYRRALSELGIPVPDEETAGRRALLDRARALVRGELTAVEVACGLYAAAADTPEETHFLETAAWYSEWLDPAQLPGWERELRAAGLSLVTSAGRP
;
A
#
# COMPACT_ATOMS: atom_id res chain seq x y z
N MET A 1 -21.16 1.62 -7.11
CA MET A 1 -20.21 1.11 -8.11
C MET A 1 -19.23 2.20 -8.50
N ALA A 2 -18.30 2.55 -7.59
CA ALA A 2 -17.17 3.47 -7.83
C ALA A 2 -15.97 3.03 -6.98
N GLU A 3 -15.95 1.74 -6.62
CA GLU A 3 -15.15 1.23 -5.52
C GLU A 3 -13.78 0.76 -6.00
N ARG A 4 -13.66 0.34 -7.27
CA ARG A 4 -12.42 -0.22 -7.82
C ARG A 4 -11.33 0.83 -8.02
N LEU A 5 -11.65 1.93 -8.70
CA LEU A 5 -10.70 3.03 -8.92
C LEU A 5 -10.39 3.79 -7.61
N ARG A 6 -11.39 3.90 -6.74
CA ARG A 6 -11.23 4.49 -5.41
C ARG A 6 -10.38 3.60 -4.48
N ASN A 7 -10.51 2.28 -4.60
CA ASN A 7 -9.63 1.32 -3.92
C ASN A 7 -8.24 1.27 -4.56
N SER A 8 -8.11 1.46 -5.87
CA SER A 8 -6.79 1.48 -6.48
C SER A 8 -5.98 2.72 -6.10
N ALA A 9 -6.63 3.83 -5.72
CA ALA A 9 -5.94 5.03 -5.27
C ALA A 9 -5.04 4.73 -4.06
N TRP A 10 -5.53 3.98 -3.06
CA TRP A 10 -4.69 3.59 -1.91
C TRP A 10 -3.64 2.53 -2.29
N GLN A 11 -3.98 1.58 -3.16
CA GLN A 11 -3.04 0.53 -3.59
C GLN A 11 -1.88 1.09 -4.41
N TYR A 12 -2.15 2.10 -5.22
CA TYR A 12 -1.14 2.82 -5.99
C TYR A 12 -0.14 3.51 -5.05
N VAL A 13 -0.62 4.29 -4.09
CA VAL A 13 0.29 5.01 -3.19
C VAL A 13 0.99 4.05 -2.23
N ALA A 14 0.36 2.93 -1.86
CA ALA A 14 0.97 1.85 -1.09
C ALA A 14 2.00 0.99 -1.86
N GLY A 15 2.24 1.27 -3.16
CA GLY A 15 3.15 0.49 -4.01
C GLY A 15 2.69 -0.95 -4.26
N ILE A 16 1.41 -1.26 -4.04
CA ILE A 16 0.83 -2.60 -4.22
C ILE A 16 0.49 -2.85 -5.68
N VAL A 17 0.00 -1.83 -6.38
CA VAL A 17 -0.24 -1.89 -7.81
C VAL A 17 1.03 -1.40 -8.52
N PRO A 18 1.67 -2.26 -9.35
CA PRO A 18 2.76 -1.82 -10.20
C PRO A 18 2.28 -0.67 -11.10
N VAL A 19 3.12 0.34 -11.30
CA VAL A 19 2.77 1.53 -12.09
C VAL A 19 2.38 1.10 -13.51
N GLU A 20 3.11 0.13 -14.07
CA GLU A 20 2.88 -0.46 -15.39
C GLU A 20 1.50 -1.11 -15.57
N ASP A 21 0.78 -1.44 -14.49
CA ASP A 21 -0.56 -2.04 -14.54
C ASP A 21 -1.69 -0.99 -14.50
N LEU A 22 -1.38 0.28 -14.19
CA LEU A 22 -2.35 1.37 -14.13
C LEU A 22 -3.09 1.64 -15.44
N PRO A 23 -2.48 1.50 -16.64
CA PRO A 23 -3.20 1.62 -17.90
C PRO A 23 -4.36 0.62 -18.04
N MET A 24 -4.14 -0.64 -17.65
CA MET A 24 -5.19 -1.66 -17.68
C MET A 24 -6.28 -1.38 -16.65
N LEU A 25 -5.89 -0.87 -15.48
CA LEU A 25 -6.83 -0.45 -14.45
C LEU A 25 -7.73 0.70 -14.94
N ALA A 26 -7.16 1.68 -15.64
CA ALA A 26 -7.90 2.77 -16.27
C ALA A 26 -8.87 2.27 -17.34
N ALA A 27 -8.44 1.33 -18.19
CA ALA A 27 -9.31 0.72 -19.19
C ALA A 27 -10.54 0.05 -18.56
N HIS A 28 -10.35 -0.63 -17.43
CA HIS A 28 -11.46 -1.20 -16.69
C HIS A 28 -12.37 -0.15 -16.04
N ALA A 29 -11.80 0.92 -15.47
CA ALA A 29 -12.60 2.00 -14.89
C ALA A 29 -13.49 2.68 -15.95
N LEU A 30 -12.99 2.86 -17.18
CA LEU A 30 -13.79 3.32 -18.32
C LEU A 30 -14.98 2.39 -18.63
N VAL A 31 -14.76 1.08 -18.57
CA VAL A 31 -15.83 0.08 -18.76
C VAL A 31 -16.84 0.12 -17.61
N ASP A 32 -16.38 0.39 -16.39
CA ASP A 32 -17.20 0.51 -15.19
C ASP A 32 -18.01 1.83 -15.15
N GLY A 33 -17.77 2.74 -16.11
CA GLY A 33 -18.52 3.98 -16.30
C GLY A 33 -17.86 5.24 -15.71
N ASP A 34 -16.67 5.10 -15.13
CA ASP A 34 -15.84 6.26 -14.77
C ASP A 34 -15.25 6.86 -16.03
N ASP A 35 -15.26 8.18 -16.18
CA ASP A 35 -14.80 8.81 -17.42
C ASP A 35 -14.17 10.18 -17.15
N SER A 36 -12.93 10.33 -17.61
CA SER A 36 -12.21 11.59 -17.60
C SER A 36 -11.22 11.62 -18.78
N PRO A 37 -10.85 12.81 -19.30
CA PRO A 37 -9.83 12.94 -20.33
C PRO A 37 -8.53 12.20 -19.98
N ALA A 38 -7.99 12.43 -18.78
CA ALA A 38 -6.77 11.76 -18.33
C ALA A 38 -6.93 10.25 -18.16
N LEU A 39 -8.12 9.77 -17.76
CA LEU A 39 -8.40 8.34 -17.64
C LEU A 39 -8.39 7.63 -19.01
N ARG A 40 -8.91 8.30 -20.05
CA ARG A 40 -8.87 7.78 -21.44
C ARG A 40 -7.46 7.76 -22.00
N GLU A 41 -6.68 8.81 -21.74
CA GLU A 41 -5.27 8.86 -22.14
C GLU A 41 -4.46 7.75 -21.45
N LEU A 42 -4.66 7.57 -20.14
CA LEU A 42 -4.02 6.50 -19.36
C LEU A 42 -4.37 5.10 -19.89
N ALA A 43 -5.65 4.85 -20.20
CA ALA A 43 -6.10 3.57 -20.76
C ALA A 43 -5.52 3.27 -22.15
N GLY A 44 -5.05 4.30 -22.87
CA GLY A 44 -4.38 4.16 -24.16
C GLY A 44 -2.91 3.77 -24.06
N LEU A 45 -2.31 3.83 -22.87
CA LEU A 45 -0.90 3.50 -22.67
C LEU A 45 -0.66 1.98 -22.59
N SER A 46 0.56 1.61 -22.94
CA SER A 46 1.12 0.28 -22.75
C SER A 46 1.86 0.19 -21.41
N ARG A 47 1.90 -1.02 -20.84
CA ARG A 47 2.76 -1.39 -19.69
C ARG A 47 4.26 -1.13 -19.88
N ARG A 48 4.70 -0.81 -21.10
CA ARG A 48 6.11 -0.51 -21.44
C ARG A 48 6.38 0.99 -21.59
N ASP A 49 5.35 1.81 -21.51
CA ASP A 49 5.50 3.26 -21.60
C ASP A 49 6.15 3.82 -20.33
N ASP A 50 6.57 5.07 -20.41
CA ASP A 50 7.29 5.76 -19.34
C ASP A 50 6.47 5.76 -18.04
N THR A 51 7.04 5.20 -16.98
CA THR A 51 6.38 5.09 -15.68
C THR A 51 6.03 6.44 -15.07
N ASP A 52 6.80 7.50 -15.34
CA ASP A 52 6.50 8.83 -14.82
C ASP A 52 5.30 9.44 -15.54
N VAL A 53 5.17 9.20 -16.85
CA VAL A 53 3.98 9.59 -17.63
C VAL A 53 2.74 8.85 -17.13
N ILE A 54 2.86 7.54 -16.87
CA ILE A 54 1.78 6.72 -16.33
C ILE A 54 1.33 7.23 -14.94
N ARG A 55 2.28 7.54 -14.04
CA ARG A 55 1.99 8.09 -12.70
C ARG A 55 1.26 9.43 -12.78
N GLU A 56 1.73 10.32 -13.64
CA GLU A 56 1.15 11.66 -13.78
C GLU A 56 -0.29 11.58 -14.29
N LEU A 57 -0.53 10.80 -15.34
CA LEU A 57 -1.88 10.61 -15.88
C LEU A 57 -2.82 9.96 -14.86
N TYR A 58 -2.34 9.03 -14.06
CA TYR A 58 -3.14 8.41 -13.00
C TYR A 58 -3.54 9.42 -11.91
N ARG A 59 -2.59 10.22 -11.41
CA ARG A 59 -2.88 11.28 -10.43
C ARG A 59 -3.86 12.30 -11.00
N ARG A 60 -3.69 12.68 -12.26
CA ARG A 60 -4.58 13.61 -12.95
C ARG A 60 -5.98 13.02 -13.12
N ALA A 61 -6.12 11.76 -13.49
CA ALA A 61 -7.42 11.08 -13.60
C ALA A 61 -8.16 11.03 -12.26
N LEU A 62 -7.47 10.73 -11.16
CA LEU A 62 -8.06 10.77 -9.81
C LEU A 62 -8.54 12.18 -9.45
N SER A 63 -7.74 13.21 -9.75
CA SER A 63 -8.12 14.62 -9.54
C SER A 63 -9.35 15.02 -10.35
N GLU A 64 -9.39 14.68 -11.65
CA GLU A 64 -10.52 14.99 -12.55
C GLU A 64 -11.83 14.30 -12.10
N LEU A 65 -11.73 13.11 -11.50
CA LEU A 65 -12.86 12.36 -10.97
C LEU A 65 -13.24 12.76 -9.53
N GLY A 66 -12.55 13.74 -8.95
CA GLY A 66 -12.75 14.18 -7.57
C GLY A 66 -12.42 13.11 -6.53
N ILE A 67 -11.56 12.15 -6.89
CA ILE A 67 -11.06 11.12 -5.99
C ILE A 67 -9.83 11.68 -5.27
N PRO A 68 -9.91 11.95 -3.96
CA PRO A 68 -8.76 12.45 -3.22
C PRO A 68 -7.66 11.40 -3.21
N VAL A 69 -6.46 11.79 -3.67
CA VAL A 69 -5.25 10.99 -3.49
C VAL A 69 -4.73 11.31 -2.10
N PRO A 70 -4.66 10.33 -1.17
CA PRO A 70 -3.97 10.56 0.09
C PRO A 70 -2.53 10.95 -0.20
N ASP A 71 -1.96 11.86 0.58
CA ASP A 71 -0.52 12.12 0.53
C ASP A 71 0.27 10.83 0.81
N GLU A 72 1.53 10.81 0.38
CA GLU A 72 2.39 9.62 0.47
C GLU A 72 2.52 9.12 1.91
N GLU A 73 2.46 10.02 2.89
CA GLU A 73 2.50 9.75 4.32
C GLU A 73 1.24 9.01 4.79
N THR A 74 0.05 9.53 4.50
CA THR A 74 -1.24 8.94 4.84
C THR A 74 -1.43 7.56 4.19
N ALA A 75 -1.00 7.41 2.95
CA ALA A 75 -1.07 6.14 2.25
C ALA A 75 -0.06 5.11 2.77
N GLY A 76 1.16 5.53 3.08
CA GLY A 76 2.18 4.69 3.70
C GLY A 76 1.68 4.13 5.04
N ARG A 77 1.05 4.99 5.85
CA ARG A 77 0.43 4.59 7.12
C ARG A 77 -0.74 3.62 6.94
N ARG A 78 -1.57 3.83 5.92
CA ARG A 78 -2.65 2.88 5.63
C ARG A 78 -2.12 1.51 5.18
N ALA A 79 -1.09 1.51 4.33
CA ALA A 79 -0.42 0.29 3.89
C ALA A 79 0.22 -0.47 5.06
N LEU A 80 0.82 0.26 6.01
CA LEU A 80 1.39 -0.26 7.24
C LEU A 80 0.32 -0.98 8.08
N LEU A 81 -0.83 -0.32 8.28
CA LEU A 81 -1.96 -0.88 9.04
C LEU A 81 -2.55 -2.13 8.36
N ASP A 82 -2.72 -2.12 7.04
CA ASP A 82 -3.29 -3.25 6.32
C ASP A 82 -2.34 -4.47 6.33
N ARG A 83 -1.01 -4.24 6.28
CA ARG A 83 -0.01 -5.30 6.51
C ARG A 83 -0.04 -5.84 7.93
N ALA A 84 -0.16 -4.98 8.94
CA ALA A 84 -0.31 -5.42 10.33
C ALA A 84 -1.56 -6.30 10.53
N ARG A 85 -2.68 -5.94 9.90
CA ARG A 85 -3.91 -6.77 9.89
C ARG A 85 -3.68 -8.11 9.20
N ALA A 86 -3.01 -8.13 8.05
CA ALA A 86 -2.70 -9.37 7.34
C ALA A 86 -1.80 -10.30 8.17
N LEU A 87 -0.79 -9.76 8.87
CA LEU A 87 0.06 -10.51 9.80
C LEU A 87 -0.74 -11.14 10.96
N VAL A 88 -1.62 -10.35 11.58
CA VAL A 88 -2.46 -10.79 12.70
C VAL A 88 -3.45 -11.87 12.25
N ARG A 89 -4.02 -11.74 11.05
CA ARG A 89 -4.90 -12.75 10.45
C ARG A 89 -4.14 -13.99 9.94
N GLY A 90 -2.81 -13.92 9.85
CA GLY A 90 -1.97 -15.01 9.32
C GLY A 90 -1.99 -15.12 7.80
N GLU A 91 -2.42 -14.08 7.11
CA GLU A 91 -2.43 -14.00 5.64
C GLU A 91 -1.04 -13.66 5.08
N LEU A 92 -0.22 -12.95 5.87
CA LEU A 92 1.20 -12.72 5.60
C LEU A 92 2.04 -13.27 6.76
N THR A 93 3.21 -13.82 6.40
CA THR A 93 4.26 -14.16 7.36
C THR A 93 4.97 -12.91 7.86
N ALA A 94 5.64 -13.02 9.02
CA ALA A 94 6.43 -11.93 9.58
C ALA A 94 7.53 -11.46 8.60
N VAL A 95 8.17 -12.41 7.91
CA VAL A 95 9.20 -12.15 6.90
C VAL A 95 8.65 -11.39 5.70
N GLU A 96 7.51 -11.80 5.15
CA GLU A 96 6.87 -11.10 4.02
C GLU A 96 6.48 -9.66 4.38
N VAL A 97 6.05 -9.45 5.62
CA VAL A 97 5.78 -8.10 6.14
C VAL A 97 7.06 -7.29 6.24
N ALA A 98 8.12 -7.84 6.85
CA ALA A 98 9.38 -7.12 7.04
C ALA A 98 10.01 -6.70 5.70
N CYS A 99 10.04 -7.61 4.72
CA CYS A 99 10.54 -7.31 3.38
C CYS A 99 9.73 -6.24 2.64
N GLY A 100 8.46 -6.04 3.00
CA GLY A 100 7.54 -5.12 2.33
C GLY A 100 7.41 -3.73 2.95
N LEU A 101 8.15 -3.42 4.02
CA LEU A 101 7.96 -2.20 4.83
C LEU A 101 9.11 -1.18 4.78
N TYR A 102 10.11 -1.37 3.90
CA TYR A 102 11.33 -0.55 3.84
C TYR A 102 11.14 0.97 3.64
N ALA A 103 9.94 1.46 3.30
CA ALA A 103 9.69 2.86 2.99
C ALA A 103 8.38 3.42 3.60
N ALA A 104 7.78 2.76 4.60
CA ALA A 104 6.54 3.27 5.17
C ALA A 104 6.79 4.42 6.17
N ALA A 105 5.91 5.42 6.17
CA ALA A 105 5.90 6.49 7.16
C ALA A 105 5.14 6.06 8.44
N ALA A 106 5.46 6.69 9.57
CA ALA A 106 4.81 6.49 10.87
C ALA A 106 4.67 7.82 11.62
N ASP A 107 3.49 8.04 12.21
CA ASP A 107 3.17 9.22 13.02
C ASP A 107 2.81 8.88 14.47
N THR A 108 2.45 7.63 14.72
CA THR A 108 2.06 7.15 16.05
C THR A 108 3.15 6.26 16.66
N PRO A 109 3.26 6.21 18.00
CA PRO A 109 4.18 5.30 18.68
C PRO A 109 3.99 3.84 18.27
N GLU A 110 2.75 3.40 18.01
CA GLU A 110 2.45 2.04 17.60
C GLU A 110 2.89 1.75 16.16
N GLU A 111 2.76 2.70 15.24
CA GLU A 111 3.28 2.60 13.87
C GLU A 111 4.81 2.55 13.88
N THR A 112 5.45 3.44 14.64
CA THR A 112 6.92 3.48 14.78
C THR A 112 7.45 2.19 15.36
N HIS A 113 6.86 1.69 16.45
CA HIS A 113 7.29 0.44 17.07
C HIS A 113 7.18 -0.75 16.10
N PHE A 114 6.08 -0.85 15.35
CA PHE A 114 5.91 -1.91 14.36
C PHE A 114 6.94 -1.82 13.22
N LEU A 115 7.26 -0.62 12.75
CA LEU A 115 8.31 -0.40 11.74
C LEU A 115 9.70 -0.74 12.24
N GLU A 116 10.06 -0.31 13.45
CA GLU A 116 11.37 -0.59 14.03
C GLU A 116 11.58 -2.10 14.24
N THR A 117 10.57 -2.81 14.75
CA THR A 117 10.63 -4.27 14.89
C THR A 117 10.73 -4.97 13.53
N ALA A 118 10.02 -4.49 12.51
CA ALA A 118 10.12 -5.03 11.16
C ALA A 118 11.50 -4.76 10.53
N ALA A 119 12.04 -3.56 10.69
CA ALA A 119 13.34 -3.14 10.15
C ALA A 119 14.52 -3.88 10.80
N TRP A 120 14.34 -4.44 11.99
CA TRP A 120 15.35 -5.30 12.62
C TRP A 120 15.52 -6.64 11.91
N TYR A 121 14.60 -7.00 11.01
CA TYR A 121 14.78 -8.15 10.14
C TYR A 121 16.00 -7.94 9.23
N SER A 122 16.94 -8.86 9.33
CA SER A 122 18.05 -8.96 8.41
C SER A 122 18.24 -10.41 7.99
N GLU A 123 18.77 -10.63 6.80
CA GLU A 123 19.19 -11.95 6.33
C GLU A 123 20.27 -12.60 7.22
N TRP A 124 20.87 -11.82 8.12
CA TRP A 124 21.91 -12.20 9.07
C TRP A 124 21.37 -12.51 10.48
N LEU A 125 20.05 -12.47 10.69
CA LEU A 125 19.43 -12.84 11.96
C LEU A 125 19.69 -14.33 12.25
N ASP A 126 20.13 -14.66 13.46
CA ASP A 126 20.35 -16.06 13.84
C ASP A 126 19.00 -16.83 13.74
N PRO A 127 18.95 -18.00 13.07
CA PRO A 127 17.74 -18.82 13.01
C PRO A 127 17.12 -19.12 14.38
N ALA A 128 17.92 -19.18 15.45
CA ALA A 128 17.43 -19.36 16.82
C ALA A 128 16.65 -18.14 17.36
N GLN A 129 16.92 -16.94 16.83
CA GLN A 129 16.25 -15.70 17.21
C GLN A 129 14.97 -15.44 16.40
N LEU A 130 14.83 -16.08 15.24
CA LEU A 130 13.68 -15.90 14.33
C LEU A 130 12.33 -16.09 15.04
N PRO A 131 12.06 -17.17 15.81
CA PRO A 131 10.77 -17.33 16.48
C PRO A 131 10.50 -16.30 17.59
N GLY A 132 11.56 -15.69 18.15
CA GLY A 132 11.44 -14.59 19.11
C GLY A 132 10.98 -13.33 18.40
N TRP A 133 11.68 -12.96 17.34
CA TRP A 133 11.38 -11.81 16.51
C TRP A 133 9.99 -11.90 15.85
N GLU A 134 9.59 -13.05 15.32
CA GLU A 134 8.26 -13.23 14.71
C GLU A 134 7.13 -12.99 15.71
N ARG A 135 7.31 -13.42 16.97
CA ARG A 135 6.34 -13.18 18.05
C ARG A 135 6.28 -11.71 18.42
N GLU A 136 7.43 -11.04 18.47
CA GLU A 136 7.51 -9.60 18.76
C GLU A 136 6.84 -8.78 17.65
N LEU A 137 7.13 -9.06 16.38
CA LEU A 137 6.51 -8.37 15.25
C LEU A 137 4.98 -8.58 15.23
N ARG A 138 4.51 -9.80 15.53
CA ARG A 138 3.08 -10.08 15.63
C ARG A 138 2.42 -9.37 16.81
N ALA A 139 3.12 -9.23 17.94
CA ALA A 139 2.62 -8.48 19.10
C ALA A 139 2.54 -6.97 18.80
N ALA A 140 3.55 -6.40 18.14
CA ALA A 140 3.53 -5.02 17.68
C ALA A 140 2.39 -4.78 16.66
N GLY A 141 2.20 -5.69 15.71
CA GLY A 141 1.09 -5.64 14.75
C GLY A 141 -0.28 -5.69 15.41
N LEU A 142 -0.46 -6.51 16.45
CA LEU A 142 -1.70 -6.54 17.23
C LEU A 142 -1.94 -5.20 17.95
N SER A 143 -0.91 -4.64 18.58
CA SER A 143 -0.99 -3.34 19.25
C SER A 143 -1.46 -2.24 18.29
N LEU A 144 -0.84 -2.15 17.10
CA LEU A 144 -1.21 -1.21 16.05
C LEU A 144 -2.65 -1.39 15.56
N VAL A 145 -3.10 -2.63 15.35
CA VAL A 145 -4.49 -2.89 14.92
C VAL A 145 -5.49 -2.49 16.01
N THR A 146 -5.16 -2.69 17.28
CA THR A 146 -6.03 -2.31 18.39
C THR A 146 -6.09 -0.80 18.63
N SER A 147 -4.97 -0.07 18.46
CA SER A 147 -4.95 1.39 18.60
C SER A 147 -5.73 2.08 17.49
N ALA A 148 -5.63 1.58 16.26
CA ALA A 148 -6.37 2.10 15.10
C ALA A 148 -7.89 1.79 15.13
N GLY A 149 -8.34 0.90 16.02
CA GLY A 149 -9.77 0.54 16.19
C GLY A 149 -10.50 1.34 17.27
N ARG A 150 -9.82 2.25 17.98
CA ARG A 150 -10.41 3.10 19.01
C ARG A 150 -10.92 4.41 18.38
N PRO A 151 -12.22 4.75 18.50
CA PRO A 151 -12.78 5.98 17.97
C PRO A 151 -12.27 7.24 18.67
#